data_AF-A0A5U9VUC5-F1
#
_entry.id   AF-A0A5U9VUC5-F1
#
_cell.length_a   1.000
_cell.length_b   1.000
_cell.length_c   1.000
_cell.angle_alpha   90.00
_cell.angle_beta   90.00
_cell.angle_gamma   90.00
#
_symmetry.space_group_name_H-M   'P 1'
#
loop_
_entity.id
_entity.type
_entity.pdbx_description
1 polymer ?
#
loop_
_entity_poly.entity_id
_entity_poly.type
_entity_poly.pdbx_seq_one_letter_code
_entity_poly.pdbx_strand_id
1 'polypeptide(L)' 'MKIKFIEITQQAADLERQRAFHQAGELWKKALFVVRRDANAEYCRRRADFCLSSMFTRSSQVC' A
#
# COMPACT_ATOMS: atom_id res chain seq x y z
N MET A 1 -2.04 -20.85 4.65
CA MET A 1 -1.75 -20.05 3.45
C MET A 1 -0.54 -19.16 3.71
N LYS A 2 0.56 -19.31 2.96
CA LYS A 2 1.66 -18.34 3.00
C LYS A 2 1.21 -17.15 2.15
N ILE A 3 0.76 -16.07 2.77
CA ILE A 3 0.49 -14.81 2.07
C ILE A 3 1.81 -14.37 1.45
N LYS A 4 1.96 -14.46 0.13
CA LYS A 4 3.22 -14.09 -0.53
C LYS A 4 3.21 -12.58 -0.75
N PHE A 5 4.35 -11.95 -0.47
CA PHE A 5 4.62 -10.54 -0.74
C PHE A 5 4.05 -10.08 -2.10
N ILE A 6 4.24 -10.89 -3.14
CA ILE A 6 3.80 -10.57 -4.50
C ILE A 6 2.28 -10.40 -4.62
N GLU A 7 1.49 -11.22 -3.92
CA GLU A 7 0.02 -11.15 -3.95
C GLU A 7 -0.45 -9.84 -3.31
N ILE A 8 0.14 -9.48 -2.16
CA ILE A 8 -0.16 -8.21 -1.46
C ILE A 8 0.17 -7.02 -2.36
N THR A 9 1.34 -7.03 -3.00
CA THR A 9 1.77 -5.91 -3.87
C THR A 9 0.92 -5.80 -5.13
N GLN A 10 0.45 -6.92 -5.67
CA GLN A 10 -0.40 -6.93 -6.86
C GLN A 10 -1.80 -6.37 -6.54
N GLN A 11 -2.35 -6.76 -5.39
CA GLN A 11 -3.61 -6.21 -4.90
C GLN A 11 -3.49 -4.72 -4.54
N ALA A 12 -2.39 -4.30 -3.92
CA ALA A 12 -2.12 -2.89 -3.64
C ALA A 12 -2.09 -2.06 -4.94
N ALA A 13 -1.36 -2.54 -5.95
CA ALA A 13 -1.27 -1.86 -7.24
C ALA A 13 -2.63 -1.80 -7.96
N ASP A 14 -3.47 -2.82 -7.83
CA ASP A 14 -4.82 -2.80 -8.39
C ASP A 14 -5.72 -1.76 -7.73
N LEU A 15 -5.67 -1.65 -6.40
CA LEU A 15 -6.38 -0.61 -5.66
C LEU A 15 -5.89 0.80 -6.01
N GLU A 16 -4.61 0.98 -6.30
CA GLU A 16 -4.09 2.27 -6.80
C GLU A 16 -4.68 2.62 -8.17
N ARG A 17 -4.88 1.64 -9.06
CA ARG A 17 -5.59 1.88 -10.34
C ARG A 17 -7.04 2.24 -10.14
N GLN A 18 -7.68 1.66 -9.13
CA GLN A 18 -9.06 1.97 -8.74
C GLN A 18 -9.18 3.28 -7.93
N ARG A 19 -8.08 4.01 -7.71
CA ARG A 19 -8.00 5.23 -6.86
C ARG A 19 -8.38 4.98 -5.40
N ALA A 20 -8.39 3.72 -4.95
CA ALA A 20 -8.60 3.33 -3.56
C ALA A 20 -7.29 3.46 -2.76
N PHE A 21 -6.73 4.68 -2.74
CA PHE A 21 -5.40 4.96 -2.20
C PHE A 21 -5.27 4.62 -0.72
N HIS A 22 -6.30 4.87 0.09
CA HIS A 22 -6.26 4.52 1.51
C HIS A 22 -6.06 3.01 1.73
N GLN A 23 -6.85 2.18 1.03
CA GLN A 23 -6.74 0.72 1.12
C GLN A 23 -5.44 0.20 0.49
N ALA A 24 -4.99 0.81 -0.61
CA ALA A 24 -3.70 0.50 -1.21
C ALA A 24 -2.53 0.77 -0.25
N GLY A 25 -2.55 1.90 0.45
CA GLY A 25 -1.51 2.29 1.41
C GLY A 25 -1.39 1.32 2.58
N GLU A 26 -2.53 0.85 3.10
CA GLU A 26 -2.56 -0.18 4.15
C GLU A 26 -2.04 -1.54 3.65
N LEU A 27 -2.30 -1.90 2.38
CA LEU A 27 -1.68 -3.09 1.78
C LEU A 27 -0.17 -2.92 1.58
N TRP A 28 0.32 -1.74 1.18
CA TRP A 28 1.75 -1.46 1.08
C TRP A 28 2.45 -1.57 2.45
N LYS A 29 1.82 -1.13 3.54
CA LYS A 29 2.31 -1.38 4.92
C LYS A 29 2.32 -2.87 5.28
N LYS A 30 1.30 -3.63 4.89
CA LYS A 30 1.30 -5.09 5.11
C LYS A 30 2.42 -5.77 4.31
N ALA A 31 2.67 -5.34 3.07
CA ALA A 31 3.77 -5.84 2.25
C ALA A 31 5.13 -5.54 2.88
N LEU A 32 5.30 -4.36 3.51
CA LEU A 32 6.50 -3.98 4.26
C LEU A 32 6.81 -4.95 5.41
N PHE A 33 5.81 -5.48 6.10
CA PHE A 33 6.02 -6.45 7.20
C PHE A 33 6.41 -7.85 6.71
N VAL A 34 6.02 -8.22 5.49
CA VAL A 34 6.25 -9.56 4.92
C VAL A 34 7.57 -9.64 4.17
N VAL A 35 8.11 -8.48 3.74
CA VAL A 35 9.29 -8.44 2.89
C VAL A 35 10.59 -8.60 3.67
N ARG A 36 11.49 -9.43 3.14
CA ARG A 36 12.80 -9.73 3.75
C ARG A 36 13.96 -8.96 3.11
N ARG A 37 13.71 -8.30 1.98
CA ARG A 37 14.73 -7.57 1.21
C ARG A 37 14.57 -6.08 1.41
N ASP A 38 15.66 -5.42 1.74
CA ASP A 38 15.70 -3.99 2.08
C ASP A 38 15.18 -3.09 0.95
N ALA A 39 15.60 -3.36 -0.29
CA ALA A 39 15.13 -2.59 -1.46
C ALA A 39 13.61 -2.65 -1.65
N ASN A 40 12.99 -3.79 -1.38
CA ASN A 40 11.54 -3.93 -1.48
C ASN A 40 10.83 -3.31 -0.27
N ALA A 41 11.46 -3.33 0.91
CA ALA A 41 10.95 -2.62 2.08
C ALA A 41 10.90 -1.12 1.83
N GLU A 42 11.98 -0.55 1.29
CA GLU A 42 12.03 0.86 0.94
C GLU A 42 10.96 1.23 -0.10
N TYR A 43 10.79 0.39 -1.14
CA TYR A 43 9.74 0.58 -2.13
C TYR A 43 8.34 0.57 -1.50
N CYS A 44 8.02 -0.44 -0.68
CA CYS A 44 6.73 -0.52 0.01
C CYS A 44 6.50 0.66 0.95
N ARG A 45 7.53 1.14 1.64
CA ARG A 45 7.45 2.31 2.50
C ARG A 45 7.10 3.57 1.70
N ARG A 46 7.80 3.84 0.60
CA ARG A 46 7.52 5.00 -0.26
C ARG A 46 6.11 4.95 -0.85
N ARG A 47 5.64 3.77 -1.27
CA ARG A 47 4.28 3.60 -1.81
C ARG A 47 3.21 3.76 -0.74
N ALA A 48 3.43 3.24 0.46
CA ALA A 48 2.54 3.46 1.60
C ALA A 48 2.44 4.95 1.95
N ASP A 49 3.57 5.65 2.01
CA ASP A 49 3.61 7.09 2.29
C ASP A 49 2.87 7.90 1.22
N PHE A 50 3.11 7.60 -0.06
CA PHE A 50 2.39 8.21 -1.18
C PHE A 50 0.87 7.99 -1.08
N CYS A 51 0.44 6.74 -0.86
CA CYS A 51 -0.98 6.37 -0.80
C CYS A 51 -1.71 6.93 0.43
N LEU A 52 -1.03 7.01 1.57
CA LEU A 52 -1.60 7.48 2.83
C LEU A 52 -1.38 8.98 3.07
N SER A 53 -0.64 9.65 2.19
CA SER A 53 -0.44 11.09 2.23
C SER A 53 -1.78 11.81 2.34
N SER A 54 -1.79 12.89 3.11
CA SER A 54 -2.98 13.70 3.40
C SER A 54 -3.70 14.20 2.14
N MET A 55 -3.02 14.22 0.98
CA MET A 55 -3.61 14.55 -0.31
C MET A 55 -4.65 13.52 -0.79
N PHE A 56 -4.44 12.23 -0.49
CA PHE A 56 -5.30 11.14 -0.93
C PHE A 56 -6.25 10.64 0.17
N THR A 57 -5.96 10.96 1.43
CA THR A 57 -6.79 10.57 2.59
C THR A 57 -7.75 11.66 3.05
N ARG A 58 -7.60 12.91 2.59
CA ARG A 58 -8.50 14.04 2.90
C ARG A 58 -9.94 13.87 2.42
N SER A 59 -10.19 13.02 1.41
CA SER A 59 -11.52 12.84 0.83
C SER A 59 -12.44 11.90 1.65
N SER A 60 -11.96 11.32 2.74
CA SER A 60 -12.77 10.38 3.55
C SER A 60 -13.46 11.02 4.78
N GLN A 61 -13.43 12.35 4.91
CA GLN A 61 -14.08 13.12 5.99
C GLN A 61 -15.13 14.12 5.47
N VAL A 62 -16.01 13.70 4.55
CA VAL A 62 -17.24 14.44 4.27
C VAL A 62 -18.40 13.45 4.24
N CYS A 63 -18.99 13.21 5.41
CA CYS A 63 -20.39 12.90 5.68
C CYS A 63 -20.65 13.11 7.18
#